data_AF-A0A7W9Z419-F1
#
_entry.id   AF-A0A7W9Z419-F1
#
_cell.length_a   1.000
_cell.length_b   1.000
_cell.length_c   1.000
_cell.angle_alpha   90.00
_cell.angle_beta   90.00
_cell.angle_gamma   90.00
#
_symmetry.space_group_name_H-M   'P 1'
#
loop_
_entity.id
_entity.type
_entity.pdbx_description
1 polymer ?
#
loop_
_entity_poly.entity_id
_entity_poly.type
_entity_poly.pdbx_seq_one_letter_code
_entity_poly.pdbx_strand_id
1 'polypeptide(L)'
;MKMPSHRAGLFGFMHQLPKSLLALVLLLVPLWAQAQGMAALPVADQEAIHNYNLNDDVFNRLIAATKEARVEGIKPQEQPADPSKVHTLDDLALQAVSGDPRISPLIKRYGFTPREFLLANIALMNAAMVEQSKAQPELASQIDQTKVNQANVTFIEAHQAQIQALMQSGAPQH
;
A
#
# COMPACT_ATOMS: atom_id res chain seq x y z
N MET A 1 29.46 -56.21 14.88
CA MET A 1 30.34 -55.07 14.55
C MET A 1 30.15 -54.74 13.08
N LYS A 2 30.00 -53.45 12.77
CA LYS A 2 29.75 -52.79 11.47
C LYS A 2 28.28 -52.52 11.10
N MET A 3 28.07 -51.26 10.74
CA MET A 3 26.88 -50.40 10.84
C MET A 3 25.95 -50.47 9.61
N PRO A 4 24.71 -49.94 9.72
CA PRO A 4 23.85 -49.65 8.58
C PRO A 4 24.25 -48.35 7.86
N SER A 5 24.24 -48.39 6.52
CA SER A 5 24.40 -47.21 5.65
C SER A 5 23.04 -46.55 5.40
N HIS A 6 22.85 -45.35 5.94
CA HIS A 6 21.67 -44.52 5.68
C HIS A 6 21.69 -43.95 4.25
N ARG A 7 20.59 -44.17 3.51
CA ARG A 7 20.26 -43.40 2.30
C ARG A 7 19.41 -42.20 2.69
N ALA A 8 19.80 -41.07 2.11
CA ALA A 8 19.06 -39.85 1.79
C ALA A 8 17.63 -39.66 2.32
N GLY A 9 17.41 -38.50 2.93
CA GLY A 9 16.10 -37.91 3.12
C GLY A 9 16.23 -36.40 3.36
N LEU A 10 15.99 -35.62 2.31
CA LEU A 10 15.71 -34.20 2.35
C LEU A 10 14.79 -33.87 3.53
N PHE A 11 15.18 -32.92 4.38
CA PHE A 11 14.21 -32.09 5.10
C PHE A 11 14.61 -30.63 4.93
N GLY A 12 13.85 -29.96 4.08
CA GLY A 12 13.98 -28.55 3.79
C GLY A 12 13.59 -27.71 4.99
N PHE A 13 14.47 -26.77 5.33
CA PHE A 13 14.08 -25.52 5.97
C PHE A 13 13.98 -24.44 4.89
N MET A 14 13.03 -24.62 3.97
CA MET A 14 12.42 -23.47 3.33
C MET A 14 11.58 -22.79 4.40
N HIS A 15 12.11 -21.71 4.99
CA HIS A 15 11.24 -20.71 5.60
C HIS A 15 10.32 -20.19 4.50
N GLN A 16 9.18 -20.85 4.33
CA GLN A 16 8.06 -20.27 3.62
C GLN A 16 7.51 -19.18 4.53
N LEU A 17 8.06 -17.98 4.38
CA LEU A 17 7.34 -16.78 4.74
C LEU A 17 5.97 -16.84 4.07
N PRO A 18 4.86 -16.67 4.80
CA PRO A 18 3.54 -16.72 4.20
C PRO A 18 3.48 -15.67 3.08
N LYS A 19 3.17 -16.14 1.87
CA LYS A 19 3.01 -15.37 0.63
C LYS A 19 1.74 -14.49 0.67
N SER A 20 1.55 -13.74 1.73
CA SER A 20 0.35 -12.94 1.97
C SER A 20 0.78 -11.55 2.43
N LEU A 21 1.57 -10.87 1.60
CA LEU A 21 1.96 -9.47 1.81
C LEU A 21 0.96 -8.47 1.18
N LEU A 22 -0.14 -8.92 0.59
CA LEU A 22 -1.11 -8.07 -0.11
C LEU A 22 -2.53 -8.31 0.42
N ALA A 23 -2.91 -7.63 1.49
CA ALA A 23 -4.33 -7.50 1.84
C ALA A 23 -4.69 -6.16 2.49
N LEU A 24 -3.78 -5.17 2.48
CA LEU A 24 -4.07 -3.80 2.90
C LEU A 24 -3.73 -2.73 1.85
N VAL A 25 -3.49 -3.17 0.61
CA VAL A 25 -3.59 -2.27 -0.52
C VAL A 25 -5.08 -2.29 -0.87
N LEU A 26 -5.80 -1.19 -0.58
CA LEU A 26 -7.00 -0.87 -1.35
C LEU A 26 -6.67 -1.24 -2.79
N LEU A 27 -7.39 -2.20 -3.38
CA LEU A 27 -7.16 -2.75 -4.72
C LEU A 27 -7.38 -1.66 -5.78
N LEU A 28 -6.53 -0.64 -5.76
CA LEU A 28 -6.15 0.12 -6.92
C LEU A 28 -5.34 -0.87 -7.73
N VAL A 29 -6.04 -1.50 -8.68
CA VAL A 29 -5.50 -2.10 -9.91
C VAL A 29 -4.15 -1.44 -10.22
N PRO A 30 -3.09 -2.19 -10.53
CA PRO A 30 -1.74 -1.63 -10.68
C PRO A 30 -1.78 -0.41 -11.60
N LEU A 31 -1.74 0.77 -10.98
CA LEU A 31 -1.94 2.06 -11.67
C LEU A 31 -0.84 2.29 -12.71
N TRP A 32 0.29 1.58 -12.59
CA TRP A 32 1.37 1.54 -13.57
C TRP A 32 0.94 1.03 -14.96
N ALA A 33 -0.01 0.09 -15.02
CA ALA A 33 -0.51 -0.43 -16.30
C ALA A 33 -1.51 0.52 -16.99
N GLN A 34 -2.15 1.42 -16.22
CA GLN A 34 -3.07 2.45 -16.74
C GLN A 34 -2.43 3.84 -16.84
N ALA A 35 -1.22 4.04 -16.29
CA ALA A 35 -0.45 5.29 -16.38
C ALA A 35 -0.04 5.67 -17.81
N GLN A 36 -0.16 4.75 -18.78
CA GLN A 36 0.03 5.06 -20.20
C GLN A 36 -1.14 5.87 -20.80
N GLY A 37 -2.27 6.00 -20.09
CA GLY A 37 -3.47 6.73 -20.54
C GLY A 37 -3.95 7.84 -19.59
N MET A 38 -3.40 7.97 -18.38
CA MET A 38 -3.61 9.18 -17.58
C MET A 38 -2.73 10.28 -18.16
N ALA A 39 -3.31 11.43 -18.49
CA ALA A 39 -2.52 12.64 -18.68
C ALA A 39 -1.62 12.78 -17.44
N ALA A 40 -0.31 12.99 -17.66
CA ALA A 40 0.62 13.15 -16.54
C ALA A 40 0.07 14.23 -15.60
N LEU A 41 -0.05 13.91 -14.32
CA LEU A 41 -0.50 14.87 -13.31
C LEU A 41 0.31 16.17 -13.43
N PRO A 42 -0.26 17.34 -13.07
CA PRO A 42 0.48 18.59 -13.03
C PRO A 42 1.78 18.44 -12.23
N VAL A 43 2.84 19.16 -12.61
CA VAL A 43 4.14 19.08 -11.93
C VAL A 43 4.02 19.30 -10.42
N ALA A 44 3.20 20.26 -10.00
CA ALA A 44 2.94 20.51 -8.58
C ALA A 44 2.34 19.30 -7.83
N ASP A 45 1.52 18.49 -8.49
CA ASP A 45 0.95 17.28 -7.90
C ASP A 45 1.97 16.13 -7.85
N GLN A 46 2.83 16.02 -8.87
CA GLN A 46 3.95 15.08 -8.83
C GLN A 46 4.92 15.43 -7.70
N GLU A 47 5.24 16.71 -7.52
CA GLU A 47 6.05 17.21 -6.41
C GLU A 47 5.38 16.98 -5.06
N ALA A 48 4.06 17.18 -4.95
CA ALA A 48 3.33 16.89 -3.72
C ALA A 48 3.42 15.40 -3.34
N ILE A 49 3.31 14.48 -4.31
CA ILE A 49 3.48 13.05 -4.07
C ILE A 49 4.91 12.75 -3.62
N HIS A 50 5.91 13.28 -4.34
CA HIS A 50 7.32 13.03 -4.05
C HIS A 50 7.74 13.59 -2.67
N ASN A 51 7.26 14.78 -2.31
CA ASN A 51 7.69 15.49 -1.10
C ASN A 51 6.83 15.16 0.14
N TYR A 52 5.78 14.34 0.01
CA TYR A 52 4.95 13.95 1.14
C TYR A 52 5.71 13.01 2.07
N ASN A 53 5.83 13.37 3.34
CA ASN A 53 6.51 12.57 4.36
C ASN A 53 5.51 11.86 5.27
N LEU A 54 5.63 10.54 5.35
CA LEU A 54 4.99 9.75 6.39
C LEU A 54 5.63 10.05 7.74
N ASN A 55 4.80 10.03 8.78
CA ASN A 55 5.22 10.09 10.17
C ASN A 55 4.25 9.25 11.02
N ASP A 56 4.59 9.09 12.30
CA ASP A 56 3.82 8.25 13.22
C ASP A 56 2.37 8.73 13.37
N ASP A 57 2.11 10.04 13.39
CA ASP A 57 0.75 10.58 13.49
C ASP A 57 -0.10 10.17 12.29
N VAL A 58 0.37 10.48 11.07
CA VAL A 58 -0.32 10.13 9.82
C VAL A 58 -0.55 8.62 9.74
N PHE A 59 0.47 7.83 10.04
CA PHE A 59 0.39 6.37 9.99
C PHE A 59 -0.63 5.82 10.99
N ASN A 60 -0.63 6.31 12.23
CA ASN A 60 -1.58 5.88 13.25
C ASN A 60 -3.03 6.29 12.90
N ARG A 61 -3.23 7.49 12.33
CA ARG A 61 -4.56 7.94 11.86
C ARG A 61 -5.05 7.09 10.68
N LEU A 62 -4.18 6.72 9.74
CA LEU A 62 -4.52 5.79 8.64
C LEU A 62 -4.94 4.42 9.19
N ILE A 63 -4.19 3.88 10.16
CA ILE A 63 -4.51 2.61 10.81
C ILE A 63 -5.89 2.66 11.48
N ALA A 64 -6.14 3.70 12.25
CA ALA A 64 -7.38 3.84 12.99
C ALA A 64 -8.58 3.96 12.03
N ALA A 65 -8.47 4.79 10.99
CA ALA A 65 -9.46 4.90 9.93
C ALA A 65 -9.72 3.55 9.24
N THR A 66 -8.68 2.79 8.94
CA THR A 66 -8.80 1.47 8.28
C THR A 66 -9.48 0.44 9.19
N LYS A 67 -9.16 0.45 10.49
CA LYS A 67 -9.81 -0.44 11.47
C LYS A 67 -11.29 -0.11 11.62
N GLU A 68 -11.65 1.16 11.71
CA GLU A 68 -13.05 1.56 11.83
C GLU A 68 -13.83 1.29 10.53
N ALA A 69 -13.25 1.56 9.36
CA ALA A 69 -13.84 1.19 8.07
C ALA A 69 -14.24 -0.29 8.03
N ARG A 70 -13.37 -1.18 8.52
CA ARG A 70 -13.63 -2.62 8.58
C ARG A 70 -14.78 -2.96 9.54
N VAL A 71 -14.79 -2.37 10.74
CA VAL A 71 -15.85 -2.58 11.73
C VAL A 71 -17.21 -2.13 11.19
N GLU A 72 -17.24 -1.01 10.46
CA GLU A 72 -18.44 -0.47 9.83
C GLU A 72 -18.82 -1.17 8.51
N GLY A 73 -18.01 -2.13 8.05
CA GLY A 73 -18.21 -2.80 6.75
C GLY A 73 -18.16 -1.84 5.57
N ILE A 74 -17.38 -0.75 5.68
CA ILE A 74 -17.09 0.16 4.57
C ILE A 74 -16.12 -0.56 3.64
N LYS A 75 -16.55 -0.74 2.40
CA LYS A 75 -15.75 -1.44 1.40
C LYS A 75 -14.80 -0.47 0.70
N PRO A 76 -13.58 -0.90 0.37
CA PRO A 76 -12.74 -0.23 -0.61
C PRO A 76 -13.50 0.05 -1.92
N GLN A 77 -13.11 1.10 -2.63
CA GLN A 77 -13.59 1.31 -3.98
C GLN A 77 -13.13 0.14 -4.89
N GLU A 78 -14.09 -0.57 -5.47
CA GLU A 78 -13.82 -1.73 -6.34
C GLU A 78 -13.49 -1.31 -7.78
N GLN A 79 -13.91 -0.11 -8.19
CA GLN A 79 -13.69 0.41 -9.53
C GLN A 79 -12.45 1.30 -9.57
N PRO A 80 -11.52 1.09 -10.53
CA PRO A 80 -10.42 2.00 -10.73
C PRO A 80 -10.95 3.41 -11.07
N ALA A 81 -10.15 4.43 -10.75
CA ALA A 81 -10.48 5.81 -11.13
C ALA A 81 -10.66 5.91 -12.66
N ASP A 82 -11.62 6.71 -13.09
CA ASP A 82 -11.83 7.03 -14.50
C ASP A 82 -10.73 8.00 -14.95
N PRO A 83 -9.76 7.54 -15.76
CA PRO A 83 -8.58 8.34 -16.11
C PRO A 83 -8.96 9.56 -16.96
N SER A 84 -10.12 9.55 -17.63
CA SER A 84 -10.60 10.69 -18.40
C SER A 84 -11.07 11.86 -17.53
N LYS A 85 -11.33 11.59 -16.24
CA LYS A 85 -11.79 12.56 -15.23
C LYS A 85 -10.72 12.95 -14.22
N VAL A 86 -9.49 12.48 -14.39
CA VAL A 86 -8.37 12.82 -13.50
C VAL A 86 -7.44 13.79 -14.22
N HIS A 87 -7.49 15.06 -13.82
CA HIS A 87 -6.57 16.09 -14.31
C HIS A 87 -5.66 16.63 -13.21
N THR A 88 -6.05 16.42 -11.95
CA THR A 88 -5.33 16.84 -10.76
C THR A 88 -5.34 15.75 -9.70
N LEU A 89 -4.49 15.89 -8.70
CA LEU A 89 -4.53 15.03 -7.52
C LEU A 89 -5.84 15.16 -6.75
N ASP A 90 -6.48 16.35 -6.78
CA ASP A 90 -7.76 16.57 -6.12
C ASP A 90 -8.90 15.82 -6.83
N ASP A 91 -8.88 15.73 -8.16
CA ASP A 91 -9.84 14.90 -8.90
C ASP A 91 -9.70 13.43 -8.52
N LEU A 92 -8.46 12.95 -8.43
CA LEU A 92 -8.17 11.57 -8.01
C LEU A 92 -8.63 11.33 -6.57
N ALA A 93 -8.40 12.29 -5.68
CA ALA A 93 -8.79 12.20 -4.28
C ALA A 93 -10.31 12.16 -4.12
N LEU A 94 -11.04 12.99 -4.87
CA LEU A 94 -12.49 12.98 -4.90
C LEU A 94 -13.04 11.64 -5.42
N GLN A 95 -12.44 11.11 -6.48
CA GLN A 95 -12.82 9.80 -6.98
C GLN A 95 -12.58 8.72 -5.93
N ALA A 96 -11.41 8.68 -5.29
CA ALA A 96 -11.02 7.67 -4.30
C ALA A 96 -11.95 7.57 -3.08
N VAL A 97 -12.68 8.64 -2.75
CA VAL A 97 -13.63 8.68 -1.63
C VAL A 97 -15.10 8.60 -2.06
N SER A 98 -15.35 8.45 -3.36
CA SER A 98 -16.71 8.46 -3.94
C SER A 98 -17.39 7.09 -3.93
N GLY A 99 -16.63 6.00 -3.78
CA GLY A 99 -17.15 4.63 -3.85
C GLY A 99 -18.15 4.25 -2.75
N ASP A 100 -18.02 4.82 -1.55
CA ASP A 100 -18.96 4.68 -0.44
C ASP A 100 -19.11 6.04 0.27
N PRO A 101 -20.34 6.58 0.41
CA PRO A 101 -20.58 7.90 0.99
C PRO A 101 -20.10 8.03 2.45
N ARG A 102 -19.83 6.90 3.13
CA ARG A 102 -19.29 6.88 4.50
C ARG A 102 -17.79 7.12 4.57
N ILE A 103 -17.04 6.97 3.46
CA ILE A 103 -15.58 7.16 3.44
C ILE A 103 -15.21 8.60 3.79
N SER A 104 -15.84 9.59 3.13
CA SER A 104 -15.50 11.01 3.35
C SER A 104 -15.71 11.45 4.81
N PRO A 105 -16.86 11.16 5.47
CA PRO A 105 -17.03 11.41 6.90
C PRO A 105 -16.02 10.67 7.78
N LEU A 106 -15.74 9.40 7.48
CA LEU A 106 -14.79 8.57 8.24
C LEU A 106 -13.39 9.21 8.25
N ILE A 107 -12.80 9.47 7.08
CA ILE A 107 -11.43 10.01 7.01
C ILE A 107 -11.33 11.40 7.64
N LYS A 108 -12.41 12.20 7.55
CA LYS A 108 -12.51 13.51 8.19
C LYS A 108 -12.50 13.42 9.72
N ARG A 109 -13.15 12.40 10.32
CA ARG A 109 -13.08 12.17 11.78
C ARG A 109 -11.64 11.90 12.25
N TYR A 110 -10.84 11.27 11.40
CA TYR A 110 -9.40 11.07 11.62
C TYR A 110 -8.55 12.23 11.11
N GLY A 111 -9.13 13.41 10.87
CA GLY A 111 -8.41 14.62 10.55
C GLY A 111 -7.84 14.69 9.13
N PHE A 112 -8.20 13.78 8.23
CA PHE A 112 -7.75 13.83 6.85
C PHE A 112 -8.68 14.69 5.99
N THR A 113 -8.07 15.44 5.06
CA THR A 113 -8.74 15.84 3.82
C THR A 113 -8.69 14.68 2.82
N PRO A 114 -9.56 14.62 1.79
CA PRO A 114 -9.44 13.61 0.73
C PRO A 114 -8.06 13.59 0.07
N ARG A 115 -7.48 14.78 -0.20
CA ARG A 115 -6.15 14.92 -0.79
C ARG A 115 -5.06 14.36 0.12
N GLU A 116 -5.06 14.72 1.40
CA GLU A 116 -4.06 14.20 2.35
C GLU A 116 -4.19 12.70 2.55
N PHE A 117 -5.42 12.18 2.65
CA PHE A 117 -5.67 10.75 2.71
C PHE A 117 -5.10 10.01 1.49
N LEU A 118 -5.32 10.55 0.29
CA LEU A 118 -4.76 9.99 -0.94
C LEU A 118 -3.23 10.04 -0.94
N LEU A 119 -2.62 11.19 -0.62
CA LEU A 119 -1.16 11.34 -0.54
C LEU A 119 -0.54 10.34 0.43
N ALA A 120 -1.13 10.17 1.62
CA ALA A 120 -0.63 9.25 2.62
C ALA A 120 -0.70 7.78 2.14
N ASN A 121 -1.77 7.39 1.45
CA ASN A 121 -1.88 6.06 0.86
C ASN A 121 -0.90 5.85 -0.31
N ILE A 122 -0.69 6.84 -1.18
CA ILE A 122 0.31 6.78 -2.26
C ILE A 122 1.72 6.63 -1.68
N ALA A 123 2.06 7.43 -0.67
CA ALA A 123 3.35 7.38 0.01
C ALA A 123 3.59 6.01 0.66
N LEU A 124 2.59 5.46 1.35
CA LEU A 124 2.64 4.13 1.95
C LEU A 124 2.85 3.05 0.89
N MET A 125 2.10 3.09 -0.21
CA MET A 125 2.18 2.11 -1.29
C MET A 125 3.54 2.15 -2.01
N ASN A 126 4.02 3.33 -2.40
CA ASN A 126 5.30 3.48 -3.09
C ASN A 126 6.46 2.99 -2.22
N ALA A 127 6.45 3.33 -0.93
CA ALA A 127 7.47 2.89 0.00
C ALA A 127 7.42 1.37 0.26
N ALA A 128 6.22 0.81 0.46
CA ALA A 128 6.05 -0.63 0.62
C ALA A 128 6.47 -1.43 -0.63
N MET A 129 6.23 -0.89 -1.83
CA MET A 129 6.64 -1.51 -3.09
C MET A 129 8.17 -1.56 -3.21
N VAL A 130 8.87 -0.46 -2.87
CA VAL A 130 10.35 -0.46 -2.80
C VAL A 130 10.84 -1.47 -1.78
N GLU A 131 10.25 -1.51 -0.59
CA GLU A 131 10.64 -2.48 0.44
C GLU A 131 10.46 -3.92 -0.03
N GLN A 132 9.31 -4.24 -0.65
CA GLN A 132 9.06 -5.56 -1.21
C GLN A 132 10.04 -5.92 -2.33
N SER A 133 10.45 -4.95 -3.15
CA SER A 133 11.37 -5.17 -4.27
C SER A 133 12.75 -5.65 -3.81
N LYS A 134 13.15 -5.38 -2.56
CA LYS A 134 14.41 -5.89 -1.99
C LYS A 134 14.45 -7.42 -1.92
N ALA A 135 13.29 -8.06 -1.76
CA ALA A 135 13.15 -9.51 -1.79
C ALA A 135 12.78 -10.05 -3.19
N GLN A 136 12.51 -9.20 -4.17
CA GLN A 136 11.99 -9.55 -5.49
C GLN A 136 12.71 -8.75 -6.59
N PRO A 137 13.86 -9.24 -7.10
CA PRO A 137 14.68 -8.52 -8.08
C PRO A 137 13.94 -8.10 -9.35
N GLU A 138 12.93 -8.87 -9.77
CA GLU A 138 12.10 -8.53 -10.94
C GLU A 138 11.17 -7.32 -10.72
N LEU A 139 10.78 -7.04 -9.47
CA LEU A 139 10.07 -5.81 -9.14
C LEU A 139 11.04 -4.62 -9.07
N ALA A 140 12.25 -4.84 -8.56
CA ALA A 140 13.24 -3.78 -8.40
C ALA A 140 13.61 -3.11 -9.73
N SER A 141 13.65 -3.88 -10.83
CA SER A 141 13.93 -3.36 -12.18
C SER A 141 12.79 -2.52 -12.78
N GLN A 142 11.58 -2.59 -12.22
CA GLN A 142 10.40 -1.88 -12.72
C GLN A 142 10.13 -0.58 -11.95
N ILE A 143 10.83 -0.36 -10.83
CA ILE A 143 10.62 0.80 -9.97
C ILE A 143 11.65 1.88 -10.32
N ASP A 144 11.16 3.02 -10.78
CA ASP A 144 11.97 4.22 -10.89
C ASP A 144 12.22 4.82 -9.49
N GLN A 145 13.31 4.41 -8.85
CA GLN A 145 13.65 4.86 -7.51
C GLN A 145 13.89 6.38 -7.40
N THR A 146 14.13 7.07 -8.51
CA THR A 146 14.29 8.54 -8.51
C THR A 146 12.97 9.27 -8.26
N LYS A 147 11.85 8.57 -8.43
CA LYS A 147 10.49 9.09 -8.18
C LYS A 147 9.94 8.72 -6.80
N VAL A 148 10.72 8.02 -5.98
CA VAL A 148 10.28 7.55 -4.66
C VAL A 148 10.92 8.39 -3.57
N ASN A 149 10.10 8.79 -2.59
CA ASN A 149 10.59 9.40 -1.36
C ASN A 149 11.28 8.36 -0.47
N GLN A 150 12.61 8.42 -0.38
CA GLN A 150 13.38 7.46 0.40
C GLN A 150 13.17 7.58 1.91
N ALA A 151 12.76 8.74 2.43
CA ALA A 151 12.41 8.88 3.84
C ALA A 151 11.18 8.03 4.19
N ASN A 152 10.22 7.92 3.27
CA ASN A 152 9.06 7.04 3.45
C ASN A 152 9.47 5.56 3.38
N VAL A 153 10.43 5.18 2.54
CA VAL A 153 10.96 3.81 2.50
C VAL A 153 11.57 3.45 3.86
N THR A 154 12.45 4.29 4.40
CA THR A 154 13.02 4.11 5.75
C THR A 154 11.94 4.09 6.83
N PHE A 155 10.90 4.93 6.72
CA PHE A 155 9.78 4.91 7.65
C PHE A 155 9.05 3.56 7.63
N ILE A 156 8.77 3.00 6.45
CA ILE A 156 8.11 1.70 6.30
C ILE A 156 8.98 0.55 6.82
N GLU A 157 10.28 0.58 6.57
CA GLU A 157 11.24 -0.37 7.15
C GLU A 157 11.15 -0.40 8.68
N ALA A 158 11.08 0.76 9.33
CA ALA A 158 10.96 0.86 10.78
C ALA A 158 9.59 0.38 11.31
N HIS A 159 8.55 0.37 10.47
CA HIS A 159 7.16 0.07 10.85
C HIS A 159 6.64 -1.29 10.35
N GLN A 160 7.50 -2.15 9.81
CA GLN A 160 7.09 -3.44 9.22
C GLN A 160 6.23 -4.29 10.15
N ALA A 161 6.59 -4.39 11.43
CA ALA A 161 5.85 -5.18 12.41
C ALA A 161 4.39 -4.68 12.58
N GLN A 162 4.21 -3.35 12.62
CA GLN A 162 2.88 -2.75 12.72
C GLN A 162 2.06 -2.99 11.45
N ILE A 163 2.68 -2.85 10.27
CA ILE A 163 2.05 -3.14 8.97
C ILE A 163 1.62 -4.61 8.89
N GLN A 164 2.48 -5.54 9.29
CA GLN A 164 2.18 -6.98 9.32
C GLN A 164 1.00 -7.30 10.23
N ALA A 165 0.91 -6.67 11.41
CA ALA A 165 -0.23 -6.86 12.32
C ALA A 165 -1.57 -6.42 11.72
N LEU A 166 -1.60 -5.35 10.91
CA LEU A 166 -2.81 -4.90 10.21
C LEU A 166 -3.26 -5.88 9.13
N MET A 167 -2.31 -6.54 8.46
CA MET A 167 -2.58 -7.55 7.45
C MET A 167 -3.13 -8.83 8.09
N GLN A 168 -2.53 -9.29 9.18
CA GLN A 168 -2.96 -10.50 9.89
C GLN A 168 -4.33 -10.33 10.57
N SER A 169 -4.63 -9.14 11.11
CA SER A 169 -5.95 -8.84 11.69
C SER A 169 -7.06 -8.63 10.64
N GLY A 170 -6.73 -8.63 9.35
CA GLY A 170 -7.67 -8.47 8.24
C GLY A 170 -7.92 -9.74 7.41
N ALA A 171 -7.22 -10.83 7.70
CA ALA A 171 -7.50 -12.12 7.04
C ALA A 171 -8.86 -12.64 7.55
N PRO A 172 -9.79 -13.06 6.67
CA PRO A 172 -10.98 -13.76 7.12
C PRO A 172 -10.52 -14.97 7.92
N GLN A 173 -10.87 -15.00 9.22
CA GLN A 173 -10.77 -16.21 10.01
C GLN A 173 -11.80 -17.18 9.43
N HIS A 174 -11.32 -18.09 8.59
CA HIS A 174 -12.08 -19.28 8.18
C HIS A 174 -11.90 -20.38 9.21
#